data_AF-A0A0J5QG92-F1
#
_entry.id   AF-A0A0J5QG92-F1
#
_cell.length_a   1.000
_cell.length_b   1.000
_cell.length_c   1.000
_cell.angle_alpha   90.00
_cell.angle_beta   90.00
_cell.angle_gamma   90.00
#
_symmetry.space_group_name_H-M   'P 1'
#
loop_
_entity.id
_entity.type
_entity.pdbx_description
1 polymer ?
#
loop_
_entity_poly.entity_id
_entity_poly.type
_entity_poly.pdbx_seq_one_letter_code
_entity_poly.pdbx_strand_id
1 'polypeptide(L)'
;MSPDVVIEIRDQTTEEIERRRYLAQGQFLARQENWAELGRLIRTFDTRRLTTPGGTPMAELLAEGARADAVGAACDAIILGDAKAAEAPLRQLDDMLSELCEDHGVALVVARAYMEVGLFWRGEEPGDTMPVAQQAAFQIHFRTAYNILERFDPFELDAPSLAAARCALLVAETQPALRVADDYEDLIDLDPQSPRHMRAMGLHLLPLLYGNHEALELEARRTVARTLDIWGAGAYVWVHLDALSRDPDAFRRLDAEFFAEGLHDIVERRPDQHTVNVLAAFTGYTLAGTPAPNPDAARPQDQARARVARCFDWIARDHLTEVHPLVWAQAADPDGVHRPCDGPLCGRDRALTALARVPDQSNDALHVLDYQPARITLSS
;
A
#
# COMPACT_ATOMS: atom_id res chain seq x y z
N MET A 1 -10.87 -29.42 26.31
CA MET A 1 -10.07 -28.20 26.54
C MET A 1 -9.25 -28.01 25.28
N SER A 2 -9.75 -27.20 24.37
CA SER A 2 -8.89 -26.66 23.31
C SER A 2 -7.89 -25.70 23.99
N PRO A 3 -6.64 -25.64 23.54
CA PRO A 3 -5.63 -24.79 24.16
C PRO A 3 -5.96 -23.31 23.90
N ASP A 4 -5.78 -22.47 24.91
CA ASP A 4 -5.87 -21.02 24.74
C ASP A 4 -4.88 -20.54 23.67
N VAL A 5 -5.33 -19.67 22.76
CA VAL A 5 -4.47 -19.11 21.71
C VAL A 5 -3.70 -17.94 22.31
N VAL A 6 -2.38 -18.10 22.44
CA VAL A 6 -1.49 -17.02 22.88
C VAL A 6 -0.96 -16.27 21.66
N ILE A 7 -1.39 -15.03 21.49
CA ILE A 7 -0.94 -14.12 20.43
C ILE A 7 0.19 -13.23 20.97
N GLU A 8 1.37 -13.30 20.34
CA GLU A 8 2.53 -12.52 20.75
C GLU A 8 2.52 -11.12 20.12
N ILE A 9 2.92 -10.08 20.86
CA ILE A 9 3.09 -8.73 20.29
C ILE A 9 4.53 -8.59 19.78
N ARG A 10 4.70 -8.30 18.49
CA ARG A 10 6.01 -8.12 17.84
C ARG A 10 6.26 -6.64 17.53
N ASP A 11 6.88 -5.93 18.47
CA ASP A 11 7.19 -4.50 18.30
C ASP A 11 8.22 -4.21 17.17
N GLN A 12 8.99 -5.22 16.77
CA GLN A 12 9.85 -5.18 15.59
C GLN A 12 9.66 -6.45 14.79
N THR A 13 9.15 -6.30 13.57
CA THR A 13 8.89 -7.41 12.65
C THR A 13 10.05 -7.61 11.68
N THR A 14 10.19 -8.82 11.13
CA THR A 14 11.17 -9.08 10.05
C THR A 14 10.96 -8.17 8.85
N GLU A 15 9.70 -7.84 8.55
CA GLU A 15 9.35 -6.89 7.49
C GLU A 15 9.99 -5.51 7.71
N GLU A 16 9.85 -4.95 8.92
CA GLU A 16 10.43 -3.66 9.25
C GLU A 16 11.96 -3.65 9.19
N ILE A 17 12.58 -4.73 9.67
CA ILE A 17 14.04 -4.87 9.66
C ILE A 17 14.56 -4.90 8.22
N GLU A 18 13.95 -5.72 7.35
CA GLU A 18 14.36 -5.83 5.95
C GLU A 18 14.06 -4.54 5.16
N ARG A 19 12.91 -3.88 5.38
CA ARG A 19 12.63 -2.56 4.78
C ARG A 19 13.71 -1.54 5.12
N ARG A 20 14.02 -1.36 6.41
CA ARG A 20 15.05 -0.40 6.86
C ARG A 20 16.42 -0.74 6.27
N ARG A 21 16.75 -2.03 6.16
CA ARG A 21 18.00 -2.51 5.58
C ARG A 21 18.15 -2.08 4.11
N TYR A 22 17.15 -2.30 3.26
CA TYR A 22 17.25 -1.95 1.83
C TYR A 22 17.19 -0.44 1.58
N LEU A 23 16.42 0.31 2.38
CA LEU A 23 16.46 1.78 2.38
C LEU A 23 17.88 2.28 2.72
N ALA A 24 18.46 1.78 3.81
CA ALA A 24 19.81 2.16 4.22
C ALA A 24 20.87 1.75 3.17
N GLN A 25 20.69 0.60 2.51
CA GLN A 25 21.57 0.15 1.44
C GLN A 25 21.52 1.07 0.22
N GLY A 26 20.32 1.46 -0.22
CA GLY A 26 20.16 2.40 -1.34
C GLY A 26 20.81 3.75 -1.04
N GLN A 27 20.55 4.30 0.15
CA GLN A 27 21.14 5.57 0.60
C GLN A 27 22.66 5.48 0.70
N PHE A 28 23.18 4.38 1.25
CA PHE A 28 24.63 4.16 1.37
C PHE A 28 25.31 4.14 0.01
N LEU A 29 24.76 3.40 -0.97
CA LEU A 29 25.34 3.32 -2.30
C LEU A 29 25.35 4.67 -3.02
N ALA A 30 24.26 5.44 -2.93
CA ALA A 30 24.17 6.79 -3.48
C ALA A 30 25.22 7.73 -2.85
N ARG A 31 25.36 7.73 -1.53
CA ARG A 31 26.38 8.53 -0.80
C ARG A 31 27.82 8.16 -1.12
N GLN A 32 28.07 6.99 -1.68
CA GLN A 32 29.40 6.56 -2.10
C GLN A 32 29.61 6.73 -3.61
N GLU A 33 28.68 7.41 -4.30
CA GLU A 33 28.66 7.57 -5.77
C GLU A 33 28.73 6.23 -6.51
N ASN A 34 28.27 5.14 -5.86
CA ASN A 34 28.31 3.78 -6.44
C ASN A 34 27.03 3.48 -7.24
N TRP A 35 26.71 4.38 -8.16
CA TRP A 35 25.48 4.35 -8.95
C TRP A 35 25.41 3.16 -9.91
N ALA A 36 26.55 2.70 -10.42
CA ALA A 36 26.60 1.53 -11.29
C ALA A 36 26.14 0.25 -10.56
N GLU A 37 26.60 0.03 -9.32
CA GLU A 37 26.18 -1.11 -8.52
C GLU A 37 24.74 -0.97 -8.03
N LEU A 38 24.33 0.24 -7.63
CA LEU A 38 22.94 0.52 -7.25
C LEU A 38 21.97 0.20 -8.39
N GLY A 39 22.22 0.73 -9.60
CA GLY A 39 21.41 0.44 -10.77
C GLY A 39 21.34 -1.07 -11.04
N ARG A 40 22.49 -1.76 -11.00
CA ARG A 40 22.56 -3.21 -11.20
C ARG A 40 21.71 -3.97 -10.18
N LEU A 41 21.76 -3.58 -8.90
CA LEU A 41 20.97 -4.21 -7.84
C LEU A 41 19.47 -3.97 -8.03
N ILE A 42 19.05 -2.74 -8.33
CA ILE A 42 17.65 -2.39 -8.60
C ILE A 42 17.11 -3.30 -9.71
N ARG A 43 17.78 -3.36 -10.86
CA ARG A 43 17.38 -4.23 -11.98
C ARG A 43 17.31 -5.70 -11.58
N THR A 44 18.36 -6.19 -10.92
CA THR A 44 18.43 -7.59 -10.51
C THR A 44 17.27 -7.96 -9.59
N PHE A 45 16.89 -7.06 -8.67
CA PHE A 45 15.82 -7.31 -7.72
C PHE A 45 14.45 -7.20 -8.38
N ASP A 46 14.30 -6.27 -9.33
CA ASP A 46 13.05 -6.07 -10.06
C ASP A 46 12.74 -7.26 -10.99
N THR A 47 13.72 -7.66 -11.83
CA THR A 47 13.59 -8.85 -12.70
C THR A 47 13.34 -10.14 -11.91
N ARG A 48 13.90 -10.25 -10.70
CA ARG A 48 13.71 -11.42 -9.83
C ARG A 48 12.46 -11.34 -8.94
N ARG A 49 11.70 -10.25 -9.00
CA ARG A 49 10.53 -9.98 -8.15
C ARG A 49 10.85 -10.14 -6.66
N LEU A 50 12.05 -9.72 -6.24
CA LEU A 50 12.45 -9.87 -4.84
C LEU A 50 11.65 -8.91 -3.95
N THR A 51 11.03 -9.47 -2.93
CA THR A 51 10.21 -8.75 -1.96
C THR A 51 10.66 -9.02 -0.54
N THR A 52 10.45 -8.07 0.35
CA THR A 52 10.52 -8.29 1.79
C THR A 52 9.43 -9.28 2.24
N PRO A 53 9.49 -9.85 3.45
CA PRO A 53 8.48 -10.83 3.89
C PRO A 53 7.02 -10.35 3.82
N GLY A 54 6.77 -9.05 4.02
CA GLY A 54 5.46 -8.41 3.87
C GLY A 54 5.12 -7.98 2.44
N GLY A 55 5.92 -8.38 1.45
CA GLY A 55 5.64 -8.17 0.02
C GLY A 55 6.09 -6.82 -0.54
N THR A 56 6.92 -6.04 0.16
CA THR A 56 7.45 -4.78 -0.38
C THR A 56 8.56 -5.07 -1.40
N PRO A 57 8.48 -4.57 -2.65
CA PRO A 57 9.54 -4.77 -3.65
C PRO A 57 10.88 -4.17 -3.19
N MET A 58 11.93 -4.99 -3.18
CA MET A 58 13.26 -4.56 -2.74
C MET A 58 13.89 -3.53 -3.70
N ALA A 59 13.56 -3.60 -5.00
CA ALA A 59 14.00 -2.64 -6.00
C ALA A 59 13.49 -1.21 -5.69
N GLU A 60 12.21 -1.08 -5.31
CA GLU A 60 11.63 0.20 -4.91
C GLU A 60 12.24 0.73 -3.60
N LEU A 61 12.52 -0.14 -2.62
CA LEU A 61 13.19 0.25 -1.37
C LEU A 61 14.63 0.75 -1.61
N LEU A 62 15.39 0.10 -2.49
CA LEU A 62 16.71 0.57 -2.88
C LEU A 62 16.61 1.94 -3.57
N ALA A 63 15.66 2.09 -4.50
CA ALA A 63 15.45 3.35 -5.19
C ALA A 63 15.01 4.46 -4.24
N GLU A 64 14.20 4.15 -3.22
CA GLU A 64 13.73 5.08 -2.19
C GLU A 64 14.88 5.56 -1.32
N GLY A 65 15.69 4.62 -0.82
CA GLY A 65 16.89 4.95 -0.08
C GLY A 65 17.84 5.85 -0.88
N ALA A 66 18.05 5.52 -2.16
CA ALA A 66 19.01 6.23 -3.01
C ALA A 66 18.63 7.70 -3.27
N ARG A 67 17.35 8.01 -3.43
CA ARG A 67 16.88 9.39 -3.68
C ARG A 67 16.63 10.22 -2.42
N ALA A 68 16.59 9.58 -1.25
CA ALA A 68 16.11 10.20 -0.01
C ALA A 68 16.83 11.52 0.34
N ASP A 69 18.16 11.57 0.20
CA ASP A 69 18.93 12.78 0.51
C ASP A 69 18.64 13.93 -0.48
N ALA A 70 18.52 13.60 -1.77
CA ALA A 70 18.24 14.58 -2.83
C ALA A 70 16.82 15.15 -2.70
N VAL A 71 15.83 14.28 -2.49
CA VAL A 71 14.43 14.68 -2.26
C VAL A 71 14.31 15.49 -0.97
N GLY A 72 14.94 15.06 0.12
CA GLY A 72 14.94 15.79 1.39
C GLY A 72 15.51 17.21 1.22
N ALA A 73 16.67 17.35 0.58
CA ALA A 73 17.27 18.66 0.31
C ALA A 73 16.39 19.54 -0.60
N ALA A 74 15.72 18.95 -1.59
CA ALA A 74 14.80 19.67 -2.45
C ALA A 74 13.58 20.18 -1.68
N CYS A 75 12.95 19.33 -0.87
CA CYS A 75 11.81 19.67 -0.03
C CYS A 75 12.15 20.77 0.98
N ASP A 76 13.31 20.68 1.65
CA ASP A 76 13.78 21.72 2.58
C ASP A 76 13.93 23.08 1.87
N ALA A 77 14.48 23.09 0.65
CA ALA A 77 14.60 24.31 -0.15
C ALA A 77 13.23 24.88 -0.57
N ILE A 78 12.25 24.03 -0.88
CA ILE A 78 10.87 24.46 -1.18
C ILE A 78 10.24 25.13 0.04
N ILE A 79 10.41 24.55 1.24
CA ILE A 79 9.93 25.15 2.51
C ILE A 79 10.52 26.55 2.73
N LEU A 80 11.80 26.73 2.38
CA LEU A 80 12.49 28.02 2.48
C LEU A 80 12.15 29.01 1.35
N GLY A 81 11.35 28.59 0.36
CA GLY A 81 10.97 29.41 -0.79
C GLY A 81 12.08 29.59 -1.83
N ASP A 82 13.12 28.73 -1.82
CA ASP A 82 14.22 28.77 -2.79
C ASP A 82 14.04 27.71 -3.87
N ALA A 83 13.25 28.04 -4.89
CA ALA A 83 12.98 27.15 -6.02
C ALA A 83 14.25 26.75 -6.78
N LYS A 84 15.28 27.63 -6.82
CA LYS A 84 16.53 27.32 -7.52
C LYS A 84 17.36 26.30 -6.75
N ALA A 85 17.43 26.43 -5.42
CA ALA A 85 18.07 25.44 -4.57
C ALA A 85 17.35 24.10 -4.60
N ALA A 86 16.01 24.09 -4.74
CA ALA A 86 15.23 22.87 -4.86
C ALA A 86 15.56 22.05 -6.13
N GLU A 87 15.94 22.71 -7.23
CA GLU A 87 16.32 22.03 -8.47
C GLU A 87 17.74 21.45 -8.44
N ALA A 88 18.64 22.02 -7.66
CA ALA A 88 20.06 21.62 -7.64
C ALA A 88 20.30 20.12 -7.34
N PRO A 89 19.70 19.50 -6.31
CA PRO A 89 19.91 18.07 -6.05
C PRO A 89 19.32 17.17 -7.15
N LEU A 90 18.24 17.57 -7.82
CA LEU A 90 17.67 16.80 -8.92
C LEU A 90 18.57 16.83 -10.16
N ARG A 91 19.20 17.97 -10.46
CA ARG A 91 20.17 18.05 -11.58
C ARG A 91 21.40 17.19 -11.35
N GLN A 92 21.85 17.01 -10.10
CA GLN A 92 22.93 16.07 -9.79
C GLN A 92 22.52 14.64 -10.13
N LEU A 93 21.26 14.26 -9.87
CA LEU A 93 20.73 12.96 -10.30
C LEU A 93 20.66 12.83 -11.82
N ASP A 94 20.29 13.89 -12.55
CA ASP A 94 20.31 13.91 -14.02
C ASP A 94 21.72 13.69 -14.58
N ASP A 95 22.73 14.34 -13.97
CA ASP A 95 24.14 14.17 -14.34
C ASP A 95 24.56 12.70 -14.17
N MET A 96 24.20 12.08 -13.03
CA MET A 96 24.49 10.66 -12.76
C MET A 96 23.77 9.71 -13.73
N LEU A 97 22.51 9.99 -14.08
CA LEU A 97 21.77 9.21 -15.06
C LEU A 97 22.42 9.28 -16.45
N SER A 98 22.89 10.48 -16.83
CA SER A 98 23.57 10.72 -18.10
C SER A 98 24.92 10.00 -18.19
N GLU A 99 25.70 10.02 -17.11
CA GLU A 99 27.00 9.34 -17.01
C GLU A 99 26.89 7.82 -17.17
N LEU A 100 25.79 7.22 -16.69
CA LEU A 100 25.55 5.76 -16.77
C LEU A 100 24.82 5.33 -18.04
N CYS A 101 24.85 6.14 -19.09
CA CYS A 101 24.21 5.86 -20.38
C CYS A 101 22.72 5.51 -20.23
N GLU A 102 22.03 6.20 -19.32
CA GLU A 102 20.59 6.03 -19.10
C GLU A 102 20.24 4.61 -18.63
N ASP A 103 20.95 4.12 -17.62
CA ASP A 103 20.63 2.86 -16.95
C ASP A 103 19.21 2.91 -16.33
N HIS A 104 18.33 1.97 -16.69
CA HIS A 104 16.93 2.04 -16.24
C HIS A 104 16.72 1.84 -14.73
N GLY A 105 17.68 1.21 -14.04
CA GLY A 105 17.65 1.11 -12.58
C GLY A 105 17.88 2.47 -11.92
N VAL A 106 18.81 3.28 -12.48
CA VAL A 106 19.04 4.66 -12.05
C VAL A 106 17.92 5.59 -12.53
N ALA A 107 17.42 5.38 -13.75
CA ALA A 107 16.30 6.14 -14.29
C ALA A 107 15.06 6.07 -13.40
N LEU A 108 14.76 4.88 -12.82
CA LEU A 108 13.71 4.72 -11.83
C LEU A 108 13.93 5.63 -10.60
N VAL A 109 15.15 5.69 -10.06
CA VAL A 109 15.50 6.55 -8.92
C VAL A 109 15.22 8.01 -9.24
N VAL A 110 15.73 8.48 -10.39
CA VAL A 110 15.60 9.89 -10.80
C VAL A 110 14.14 10.24 -11.09
N ALA A 111 13.41 9.40 -11.84
CA ALA A 111 12.00 9.63 -12.14
C ALA A 111 11.15 9.67 -10.86
N ARG A 112 11.38 8.76 -9.91
CA ARG A 112 10.69 8.77 -8.61
C ARG A 112 11.03 10.03 -7.80
N ALA A 113 12.28 10.50 -7.83
CA ALA A 113 12.68 11.75 -7.16
C ALA A 113 11.93 12.96 -7.72
N TYR A 114 11.82 13.06 -9.05
CA TYR A 114 11.00 14.09 -9.69
C TYR A 114 9.53 14.00 -9.28
N MET A 115 8.93 12.81 -9.27
CA MET A 115 7.53 12.64 -8.85
C MET A 115 7.31 13.09 -7.40
N GLU A 116 8.18 12.70 -6.47
CA GLU A 116 8.07 13.08 -5.05
C GLU A 116 8.21 14.57 -4.83
N VAL A 117 9.22 15.21 -5.44
CA VAL A 117 9.38 16.68 -5.36
C VAL A 117 8.19 17.39 -6.04
N GLY A 118 7.69 16.85 -7.15
CA GLY A 118 6.47 17.36 -7.79
C GLY A 118 5.26 17.31 -6.87
N LEU A 119 5.02 16.17 -6.21
CA LEU A 119 3.94 16.03 -5.23
C LEU A 119 4.11 16.97 -4.04
N PHE A 120 5.35 17.20 -3.58
CA PHE A 120 5.64 18.15 -2.52
C PHE A 120 5.26 19.59 -2.91
N TRP A 121 5.54 20.01 -4.15
CA TRP A 121 5.05 21.29 -4.69
C TRP A 121 3.53 21.38 -4.74
N ARG A 122 2.84 20.26 -5.01
CA ARG A 122 1.38 20.19 -5.06
C ARG A 122 0.72 20.35 -3.69
N GLY A 123 1.32 19.77 -2.65
CA GLY A 123 0.74 19.68 -1.31
C GLY A 123 -0.34 18.59 -1.17
N GLU A 124 -0.83 18.41 0.06
CA GLU A 124 -1.73 17.28 0.42
C GLU A 124 -3.18 17.46 -0.07
N GLU A 125 -3.72 18.68 -0.01
CA GLU A 125 -5.07 18.98 -0.50
C GLU A 125 -5.00 19.93 -1.70
N PRO A 126 -5.43 19.51 -2.90
CA PRO A 126 -5.67 20.44 -3.98
C PRO A 126 -6.86 21.32 -3.58
N GLY A 127 -6.59 22.44 -2.91
CA GLY A 127 -7.61 23.47 -2.69
C GLY A 127 -8.12 24.02 -4.02
N ASP A 128 -9.29 24.68 -4.01
CA ASP A 128 -9.95 25.22 -5.21
C ASP A 128 -9.06 26.16 -6.06
N THR A 129 -7.93 26.64 -5.53
CA THR A 129 -6.93 27.42 -6.28
C THR A 129 -5.50 27.13 -5.80
N MET A 130 -4.89 26.06 -6.30
CA MET A 130 -3.42 25.92 -6.24
C MET A 130 -2.75 27.13 -6.90
N PRO A 131 -1.70 27.73 -6.30
CA PRO A 131 -0.92 28.79 -6.93
C PRO A 131 -0.35 28.34 -8.29
N VAL A 132 -0.45 29.22 -9.29
CA VAL A 132 0.02 28.94 -10.67
C VAL A 132 1.48 28.47 -10.71
N ALA A 133 2.35 29.06 -9.89
CA ALA A 133 3.75 28.67 -9.82
C ALA A 133 3.95 27.25 -9.28
N GLN A 134 3.18 26.85 -8.24
CA GLN A 134 3.22 25.50 -7.68
C GLN A 134 2.66 24.48 -8.68
N GLN A 135 1.56 24.82 -9.36
CA GLN A 135 1.00 23.99 -10.41
C GLN A 135 1.99 23.80 -11.58
N ALA A 136 2.67 24.88 -12.00
CA ALA A 136 3.69 24.80 -13.04
C ALA A 136 4.87 23.93 -12.60
N ALA A 137 5.35 24.08 -11.36
CA ALA A 137 6.43 23.24 -10.82
C ALA A 137 6.04 21.76 -10.77
N PHE A 138 4.85 21.43 -10.23
CA PHE A 138 4.30 20.07 -10.25
C PHE A 138 4.30 19.48 -11.67
N GLN A 139 3.77 20.22 -12.64
CA GLN A 139 3.69 19.76 -14.04
C GLN A 139 5.08 19.59 -14.68
N ILE A 140 6.02 20.49 -14.41
CA ILE A 140 7.40 20.39 -14.90
C ILE A 140 8.05 19.11 -14.37
N HIS A 141 7.97 18.85 -13.06
CA HIS A 141 8.59 17.67 -12.47
C HIS A 141 7.96 16.37 -12.99
N PHE A 142 6.64 16.29 -13.11
CA PHE A 142 5.97 15.11 -13.67
C PHE A 142 6.25 14.92 -15.16
N ARG A 143 6.36 16.00 -15.94
CA ARG A 143 6.78 15.93 -17.34
C ARG A 143 8.21 15.40 -17.47
N THR A 144 9.12 15.84 -16.61
CA THR A 144 10.50 15.33 -16.59
C THR A 144 10.53 13.85 -16.24
N ALA A 145 9.81 13.42 -15.20
CA ALA A 145 9.69 12.01 -14.85
C ALA A 145 9.11 11.16 -16.00
N TYR A 146 8.08 11.66 -16.69
CA TYR A 146 7.53 11.03 -17.89
C TYR A 146 8.60 10.87 -18.99
N ASN A 147 9.33 11.95 -19.32
CA ASN A 147 10.34 11.94 -20.38
C ASN A 147 11.54 11.01 -20.07
N ILE A 148 11.81 10.74 -18.79
CA ILE A 148 12.81 9.74 -18.38
C ILE A 148 12.25 8.33 -18.60
N LEU A 149 11.03 8.06 -18.13
CA LEU A 149 10.41 6.73 -18.18
C LEU A 149 9.99 6.31 -19.60
N GLU A 150 9.68 7.25 -20.48
CA GLU A 150 9.29 6.97 -21.88
C GLU A 150 10.41 6.29 -22.68
N ARG A 151 11.67 6.42 -22.25
CA ARG A 151 12.84 5.84 -22.91
C ARG A 151 12.98 4.33 -22.69
N PHE A 152 12.21 3.79 -21.76
CA PHE A 152 12.32 2.40 -21.31
C PHE A 152 10.98 1.70 -21.44
N ASP A 153 10.96 0.56 -22.11
CA ASP A 153 9.79 -0.31 -22.16
C ASP A 153 9.83 -1.29 -20.96
N PRO A 154 8.86 -1.23 -20.03
CA PRO A 154 8.81 -2.12 -18.87
C PRO A 154 8.74 -3.60 -19.23
N PHE A 155 8.09 -3.97 -20.33
CA PHE A 155 7.94 -5.36 -20.75
C PHE A 155 9.19 -5.89 -21.42
N GLU A 156 9.82 -5.10 -22.30
CA GLU A 156 11.09 -5.52 -22.92
C GLU A 156 12.20 -5.70 -21.86
N LEU A 157 12.15 -4.91 -20.80
CA LEU A 157 13.12 -4.94 -19.70
C LEU A 157 12.74 -5.86 -18.55
N ASP A 158 11.54 -6.46 -18.58
CA ASP A 158 10.98 -7.28 -17.50
C ASP A 158 11.01 -6.57 -16.13
N ALA A 159 10.57 -5.31 -16.12
CA ALA A 159 10.75 -4.35 -15.04
C ALA A 159 9.41 -3.76 -14.50
N PRO A 160 8.73 -4.47 -13.58
CA PRO A 160 7.51 -3.98 -12.94
C PRO A 160 7.66 -2.64 -12.25
N SER A 161 8.83 -2.32 -11.71
CA SER A 161 9.07 -1.02 -11.07
C SER A 161 8.86 0.15 -12.04
N LEU A 162 9.23 -0.01 -13.33
CA LEU A 162 8.99 1.00 -14.36
C LEU A 162 7.50 1.11 -14.69
N ALA A 163 6.80 -0.01 -14.82
CA ALA A 163 5.34 0.00 -15.01
C ALA A 163 4.62 0.64 -13.81
N ALA A 164 5.04 0.34 -12.59
CA ALA A 164 4.52 0.96 -11.37
C ALA A 164 4.83 2.46 -11.29
N ALA A 165 5.98 2.90 -11.83
CA ALA A 165 6.31 4.31 -11.95
C ALA A 165 5.42 5.01 -13.01
N ARG A 166 5.09 4.33 -14.11
CA ARG A 166 4.11 4.83 -15.10
C ARG A 166 2.71 4.98 -14.50
N CYS A 167 2.22 4.02 -13.73
CA CYS A 167 0.94 4.17 -13.02
C CYS A 167 0.95 5.38 -12.07
N ALA A 168 2.09 5.68 -11.44
CA ALA A 168 2.21 6.84 -10.55
C ALA A 168 2.16 8.19 -11.30
N LEU A 169 2.43 8.23 -12.61
CA LEU A 169 2.30 9.44 -13.43
C LEU A 169 0.83 9.83 -13.69
N LEU A 170 -0.13 8.92 -13.50
CA LEU A 170 -1.56 9.18 -13.76
C LEU A 170 -2.08 10.41 -13.02
N VAL A 171 -1.49 10.77 -11.89
CA VAL A 171 -1.84 11.96 -11.12
C VAL A 171 -1.62 13.28 -11.85
N ALA A 172 -0.73 13.31 -12.85
CA ALA A 172 -0.47 14.47 -13.69
C ALA A 172 -1.06 14.33 -15.11
N GLU A 173 -1.73 13.22 -15.41
CA GLU A 173 -2.32 12.96 -16.72
C GLU A 173 -3.58 13.82 -16.94
N THR A 174 -3.84 14.20 -18.20
CA THR A 174 -5.01 15.02 -18.56
C THR A 174 -6.29 14.18 -18.57
N GLN A 175 -6.19 12.90 -18.96
CA GLN A 175 -7.31 11.98 -19.06
C GLN A 175 -6.97 10.61 -18.42
N PRO A 176 -6.67 10.55 -17.11
CA PRO A 176 -6.23 9.32 -16.45
C PRO A 176 -7.27 8.20 -16.49
N ALA A 177 -8.56 8.54 -16.57
CA ALA A 177 -9.66 7.59 -16.69
C ALA A 177 -9.57 6.69 -17.95
N LEU A 178 -8.89 7.16 -19.01
CA LEU A 178 -8.70 6.38 -20.24
C LEU A 178 -7.52 5.40 -20.15
N ARG A 179 -6.70 5.51 -19.10
CA ARG A 179 -5.44 4.78 -18.96
C ARG A 179 -5.36 3.93 -17.71
N VAL A 180 -6.05 4.31 -16.63
CA VAL A 180 -5.90 3.69 -15.31
C VAL A 180 -6.10 2.18 -15.31
N ALA A 181 -7.12 1.67 -16.01
CA ALA A 181 -7.35 0.22 -16.09
C ALA A 181 -6.20 -0.47 -16.83
N ASP A 182 -5.91 -0.03 -18.05
CA ASP A 182 -4.87 -0.61 -18.93
C ASP A 182 -3.47 -0.53 -18.31
N ASP A 183 -3.07 0.61 -17.72
CA ASP A 183 -1.74 0.78 -17.11
C ASP A 183 -1.56 -0.18 -15.90
N TYR A 184 -2.60 -0.36 -15.07
CA TYR A 184 -2.56 -1.36 -14.00
C TYR A 184 -2.72 -2.78 -14.53
N GLU A 185 -3.41 -2.96 -15.65
CA GLU A 185 -3.54 -4.24 -16.31
C GLU A 185 -2.13 -4.74 -16.69
N ASP A 186 -1.39 -3.91 -17.41
CA ASP A 186 -0.01 -4.17 -17.80
C ASP A 186 0.89 -4.48 -16.60
N LEU A 187 0.80 -3.66 -15.55
CA LEU A 187 1.60 -3.86 -14.34
C LEU A 187 1.29 -5.19 -13.63
N ILE A 188 0.02 -5.56 -13.53
CA ILE A 188 -0.39 -6.80 -12.86
C ILE A 188 -0.01 -8.01 -13.70
N ASP A 189 -0.05 -7.95 -15.04
CA ASP A 189 0.48 -9.05 -15.86
C ASP A 189 1.99 -9.23 -15.70
N LEU A 190 2.72 -8.13 -15.51
CA LEU A 190 4.17 -8.17 -15.32
C LEU A 190 4.57 -8.65 -13.92
N ASP A 191 3.80 -8.31 -12.87
CA ASP A 191 4.00 -8.79 -11.50
C ASP A 191 2.69 -9.24 -10.83
N PRO A 192 2.17 -10.42 -11.22
CA PRO A 192 0.85 -10.88 -10.77
C PRO A 192 0.85 -11.37 -9.32
N GLN A 193 2.03 -11.51 -8.71
CA GLN A 193 2.19 -11.95 -7.32
C GLN A 193 2.19 -10.80 -6.31
N SER A 194 2.00 -9.55 -6.75
CA SER A 194 2.07 -8.37 -5.89
C SER A 194 0.66 -7.84 -5.55
N PRO A 195 0.17 -8.06 -4.31
CA PRO A 195 -1.08 -7.47 -3.84
C PRO A 195 -1.07 -5.95 -3.89
N ARG A 196 0.11 -5.34 -3.79
CA ARG A 196 0.28 -3.88 -3.79
C ARG A 196 -0.21 -3.25 -5.09
N HIS A 197 0.02 -3.90 -6.23
CA HIS A 197 -0.44 -3.40 -7.53
C HIS A 197 -1.97 -3.46 -7.65
N MET A 198 -2.57 -4.58 -7.22
CA MET A 198 -4.02 -4.76 -7.18
C MET A 198 -4.69 -3.73 -6.26
N ARG A 199 -4.15 -3.54 -5.05
CA ARG A 199 -4.63 -2.54 -4.08
C ARG A 199 -4.57 -1.12 -4.62
N ALA A 200 -3.45 -0.76 -5.26
CA ALA A 200 -3.28 0.56 -5.86
C ALA A 200 -4.25 0.77 -7.04
N MET A 201 -4.49 -0.25 -7.87
CA MET A 201 -5.49 -0.21 -8.93
C MET A 201 -6.87 0.13 -8.37
N GLY A 202 -7.32 -0.59 -7.36
CA GLY A 202 -8.66 -0.37 -6.80
C GLY A 202 -8.82 1.01 -6.15
N LEU A 203 -7.78 1.50 -5.46
CA LEU A 203 -7.76 2.88 -4.96
C LEU A 203 -7.93 3.87 -6.12
N HIS A 204 -7.11 3.75 -7.17
CA HIS A 204 -7.11 4.67 -8.33
C HIS A 204 -8.40 4.59 -9.18
N LEU A 205 -9.15 3.50 -9.09
CA LEU A 205 -10.47 3.34 -9.72
C LEU A 205 -11.61 3.99 -8.94
N LEU A 206 -11.37 4.60 -7.77
CA LEU A 206 -12.41 5.34 -7.04
C LEU A 206 -12.86 6.62 -7.78
N PRO A 207 -14.11 7.07 -7.57
CA PRO A 207 -14.64 8.30 -8.18
C PRO A 207 -13.86 9.58 -7.85
N LEU A 208 -13.27 9.65 -6.66
CA LEU A 208 -12.45 10.79 -6.21
C LEU A 208 -11.08 10.85 -6.92
N LEU A 209 -10.70 9.79 -7.64
CA LEU A 209 -9.46 9.70 -8.39
C LEU A 209 -9.74 9.62 -9.88
N TYR A 210 -9.62 8.45 -10.51
CA TYR A 210 -9.64 8.33 -11.98
C TYR A 210 -10.79 7.49 -12.52
N GLY A 211 -11.54 6.81 -11.65
CA GLY A 211 -12.52 5.82 -12.07
C GLY A 211 -13.93 6.06 -11.54
N ASN A 212 -14.65 4.97 -11.35
CA ASN A 212 -15.97 4.94 -10.73
C ASN A 212 -16.22 3.52 -10.16
N HIS A 213 -17.27 3.36 -9.35
CA HIS A 213 -17.56 2.08 -8.71
C HIS A 213 -17.91 0.94 -9.69
N GLU A 214 -18.35 1.24 -10.92
CA GLU A 214 -18.59 0.22 -11.94
C GLU A 214 -17.29 -0.31 -12.51
N ALA A 215 -16.35 0.59 -12.83
CA ALA A 215 -15.01 0.23 -13.28
C ALA A 215 -14.26 -0.55 -12.19
N LEU A 216 -14.35 -0.12 -10.92
CA LEU A 216 -13.76 -0.86 -9.79
C LEU A 216 -14.25 -2.31 -9.73
N GLU A 217 -15.56 -2.54 -9.80
CA GLU A 217 -16.14 -3.89 -9.73
C GLU A 217 -15.80 -4.73 -10.96
N LEU A 218 -15.81 -4.13 -12.16
CA LEU A 218 -15.44 -4.81 -13.39
C LEU A 218 -13.98 -5.27 -13.36
N GLU A 219 -13.06 -4.36 -13.02
CA GLU A 219 -11.63 -4.64 -13.04
C GLU A 219 -11.22 -5.57 -11.89
N ALA A 220 -11.91 -5.55 -10.74
CA ALA A 220 -11.71 -6.56 -9.69
C ALA A 220 -12.00 -7.98 -10.21
N ARG A 221 -13.07 -8.16 -11.00
CA ARG A 221 -13.41 -9.48 -11.60
C ARG A 221 -12.45 -9.89 -12.71
N ARG A 222 -11.98 -8.95 -13.53
CA ARG A 222 -10.93 -9.21 -14.54
C ARG A 222 -9.61 -9.60 -13.88
N THR A 223 -9.27 -8.96 -12.77
CA THR A 223 -8.07 -9.27 -11.98
C THR A 223 -8.16 -10.66 -11.34
N VAL A 224 -9.33 -11.10 -10.91
CA VAL A 224 -9.53 -12.52 -10.54
C VAL A 224 -9.28 -13.43 -11.73
N ALA A 225 -9.91 -13.17 -12.87
CA ALA A 225 -9.79 -14.06 -14.03
C ALA A 225 -8.33 -14.22 -14.49
N ARG A 226 -7.54 -13.15 -14.46
CA ARG A 226 -6.13 -13.16 -14.88
C ARG A 226 -5.19 -13.85 -13.87
N THR A 227 -5.52 -13.81 -12.58
CA THR A 227 -4.65 -14.31 -11.49
C THR A 227 -5.28 -15.46 -10.72
N LEU A 228 -6.25 -16.15 -11.32
CA LEU A 228 -7.05 -17.19 -10.67
C LEU A 228 -6.18 -18.31 -10.09
N ASP A 229 -5.12 -18.69 -10.80
CA ASP A 229 -4.15 -19.71 -10.39
C ASP A 229 -3.27 -19.25 -9.22
N ILE A 230 -3.00 -17.94 -9.12
CA ILE A 230 -2.15 -17.34 -8.08
C ILE A 230 -2.95 -17.01 -6.81
N TRP A 231 -4.10 -16.35 -6.96
CA TRP A 231 -4.85 -15.76 -5.86
C TRP A 231 -6.27 -16.31 -5.68
N GLY A 232 -6.82 -17.05 -6.64
CA GLY A 232 -8.23 -17.42 -6.62
C GLY A 232 -9.13 -16.18 -6.57
N ALA A 233 -10.14 -16.20 -5.70
CA ALA A 233 -10.97 -15.04 -5.37
C ALA A 233 -10.20 -13.96 -4.59
N GLY A 234 -9.02 -14.25 -4.06
CA GLY A 234 -8.19 -13.31 -3.28
C GLY A 234 -7.82 -12.03 -4.04
N ALA A 235 -7.70 -12.07 -5.35
CA ALA A 235 -7.46 -10.87 -6.15
C ALA A 235 -8.61 -9.86 -6.07
N TYR A 236 -9.86 -10.34 -5.93
CA TYR A 236 -11.03 -9.49 -5.71
C TYR A 236 -10.89 -8.69 -4.41
N VAL A 237 -10.43 -9.35 -3.35
CA VAL A 237 -10.15 -8.71 -2.05
C VAL A 237 -9.06 -7.67 -2.19
N TRP A 238 -7.93 -8.01 -2.81
CA TRP A 238 -6.81 -7.08 -2.92
C TRP A 238 -7.16 -5.83 -3.70
N VAL A 239 -7.92 -5.94 -4.80
CA VAL A 239 -8.41 -4.76 -5.52
C VAL A 239 -9.32 -3.91 -4.62
N HIS A 240 -10.25 -4.51 -3.90
CA HIS A 240 -11.22 -3.75 -3.09
C HIS A 240 -10.68 -3.23 -1.75
N LEU A 241 -9.62 -3.79 -1.18
CA LEU A 241 -9.22 -3.56 0.21
C LEU A 241 -9.02 -2.07 0.58
N ASP A 242 -8.17 -1.38 -0.17
CA ASP A 242 -7.87 0.03 0.08
C ASP A 242 -9.01 0.93 -0.41
N ALA A 243 -9.73 0.52 -1.46
CA ALA A 243 -10.90 1.22 -1.98
C ALA A 243 -12.03 1.30 -0.93
N LEU A 244 -12.36 0.17 -0.30
CA LEU A 244 -13.38 0.07 0.76
C LEU A 244 -12.97 0.82 2.04
N SER A 245 -11.66 0.90 2.31
CA SER A 245 -11.13 1.68 3.44
C SER A 245 -11.28 3.19 3.22
N ARG A 246 -11.29 3.64 1.95
CA ARG A 246 -11.32 5.06 1.58
C ARG A 246 -12.71 5.57 1.24
N ASP A 247 -13.54 4.76 0.58
CA ASP A 247 -14.87 5.13 0.12
C ASP A 247 -15.90 4.05 0.52
N PRO A 248 -16.66 4.29 1.62
CA PRO A 248 -17.70 3.36 2.06
C PRO A 248 -18.82 3.11 1.04
N ASP A 249 -18.98 3.96 0.02
CA ASP A 249 -19.98 3.72 -1.03
C ASP A 249 -19.57 2.59 -1.99
N ALA A 250 -18.30 2.19 -2.03
CA ALA A 250 -17.84 1.03 -2.79
C ALA A 250 -18.52 -0.28 -2.30
N PHE A 251 -18.97 -0.35 -1.03
CA PHE A 251 -19.75 -1.49 -0.52
C PHE A 251 -21.09 -1.70 -1.24
N ARG A 252 -21.63 -0.71 -1.95
CA ARG A 252 -22.92 -0.86 -2.66
C ARG A 252 -22.89 -1.89 -3.78
N ARG A 253 -21.71 -2.11 -4.39
CA ARG A 253 -21.52 -3.04 -5.51
C ARG A 253 -20.72 -4.28 -5.13
N LEU A 254 -20.22 -4.33 -3.89
CA LEU A 254 -19.39 -5.41 -3.41
C LEU A 254 -20.19 -6.70 -3.30
N ASP A 255 -19.63 -7.77 -3.87
CA ASP A 255 -20.07 -9.14 -3.60
C ASP A 255 -19.42 -9.62 -2.29
N ALA A 256 -20.14 -9.47 -1.18
CA ALA A 256 -19.59 -9.73 0.15
C ALA A 256 -19.31 -11.22 0.42
N GLU A 257 -20.03 -12.14 -0.23
CA GLU A 257 -19.75 -13.58 -0.11
C GLU A 257 -18.47 -13.92 -0.88
N PHE A 258 -18.34 -13.41 -2.10
CA PHE A 258 -17.13 -13.62 -2.91
C PHE A 258 -15.90 -12.95 -2.28
N PHE A 259 -16.06 -11.80 -1.63
CA PHE A 259 -15.00 -11.17 -0.85
C PHE A 259 -14.59 -12.05 0.35
N ALA A 260 -15.55 -12.64 1.07
CA ALA A 260 -15.26 -13.54 2.18
C ALA A 260 -14.51 -14.80 1.70
N GLU A 261 -14.93 -15.40 0.57
CA GLU A 261 -14.20 -16.49 -0.09
C GLU A 261 -12.76 -16.08 -0.44
N GLY A 262 -12.59 -14.89 -1.01
CA GLY A 262 -11.26 -14.36 -1.32
C GLY A 262 -10.36 -14.14 -0.09
N LEU A 263 -10.93 -13.81 1.08
CA LEU A 263 -10.15 -13.75 2.33
C LEU A 263 -9.63 -15.13 2.72
N HIS A 264 -10.43 -16.18 2.55
CA HIS A 264 -9.99 -17.56 2.76
C HIS A 264 -8.86 -17.94 1.79
N ASP A 265 -9.03 -17.66 0.50
CA ASP A 265 -8.01 -17.94 -0.52
C ASP A 265 -6.68 -17.23 -0.22
N ILE A 266 -6.70 -15.96 0.19
CA ILE A 266 -5.47 -15.23 0.53
C ILE A 266 -4.74 -15.94 1.67
N VAL A 267 -5.43 -16.23 2.77
CA VAL A 267 -4.80 -16.81 3.96
C VAL A 267 -4.27 -18.22 3.69
N GLU A 268 -4.99 -19.03 2.89
CA GLU A 268 -4.52 -20.36 2.49
C GLU A 268 -3.24 -20.29 1.64
N ARG A 269 -3.16 -19.32 0.72
CA ARG A 269 -2.04 -19.18 -0.22
C ARG A 269 -0.86 -18.38 0.35
N ARG A 270 -1.11 -17.47 1.29
CA ARG A 270 -0.13 -16.58 1.95
C ARG A 270 -0.44 -16.53 3.47
N PRO A 271 -0.10 -17.58 4.23
CA PRO A 271 -0.38 -17.65 5.67
C PRO A 271 0.63 -16.84 6.53
N ASP A 272 1.40 -15.93 5.93
CA ASP A 272 2.38 -15.15 6.67
C ASP A 272 1.70 -14.14 7.61
N GLN A 273 2.32 -13.89 8.77
CA GLN A 273 1.70 -13.06 9.80
C GLN A 273 1.55 -11.60 9.40
N HIS A 274 2.34 -11.09 8.44
CA HIS A 274 2.16 -9.72 7.96
C HIS A 274 0.84 -9.60 7.21
N THR A 275 0.60 -10.49 6.25
CA THR A 275 -0.66 -10.60 5.49
C THR A 275 -1.85 -10.80 6.42
N VAL A 276 -1.77 -11.74 7.38
CA VAL A 276 -2.83 -11.99 8.35
C VAL A 276 -3.14 -10.74 9.18
N ASN A 277 -2.11 -9.99 9.62
CA ASN A 277 -2.31 -8.73 10.35
C ASN A 277 -3.00 -7.65 9.49
N VAL A 278 -2.67 -7.54 8.20
CA VAL A 278 -3.33 -6.60 7.28
C VAL A 278 -4.83 -6.91 7.20
N LEU A 279 -5.18 -8.17 6.97
CA LEU A 279 -6.59 -8.59 6.87
C LEU A 279 -7.33 -8.48 8.21
N ALA A 280 -6.67 -8.82 9.32
CA ALA A 280 -7.21 -8.69 10.66
C ALA A 280 -7.47 -7.22 11.04
N ALA A 281 -6.52 -6.34 10.76
CA ALA A 281 -6.68 -4.91 11.02
C ALA A 281 -7.80 -4.30 10.16
N PHE A 282 -7.90 -4.69 8.89
CA PHE A 282 -8.98 -4.24 8.03
C PHE A 282 -10.36 -4.71 8.56
N THR A 283 -10.53 -6.01 8.76
CA THR A 283 -11.82 -6.60 9.17
C THR A 283 -12.24 -6.25 10.60
N GLY A 284 -11.29 -6.21 11.54
CA GLY A 284 -11.55 -6.00 12.97
C GLY A 284 -11.47 -4.56 13.44
N TYR A 285 -10.70 -3.70 12.75
CA TYR A 285 -10.55 -2.29 13.10
C TYR A 285 -11.16 -1.37 12.05
N THR A 286 -10.66 -1.35 10.81
CA THR A 286 -11.15 -0.40 9.78
C THR A 286 -12.65 -0.56 9.51
N LEU A 287 -13.15 -1.79 9.45
CA LEU A 287 -14.56 -2.04 9.24
C LEU A 287 -15.41 -1.92 10.50
N ALA A 288 -14.83 -1.62 11.67
CA ALA A 288 -15.56 -1.48 12.92
C ALA A 288 -16.44 -0.22 12.96
N GLY A 289 -17.60 -0.29 12.31
CA GLY A 289 -18.62 0.75 12.35
C GLY A 289 -19.55 0.58 13.55
N THR A 290 -20.22 1.67 13.91
CA THR A 290 -21.39 1.60 14.78
C THR A 290 -22.48 0.80 14.06
N PRO A 291 -22.97 -0.31 14.63
CA PRO A 291 -24.05 -1.08 14.00
C PRO A 291 -25.27 -0.19 13.77
N ALA A 292 -25.98 -0.42 12.67
CA ALA A 292 -27.21 0.30 12.38
C ALA A 292 -28.19 0.12 13.57
N PRO A 293 -28.83 1.20 14.05
CA PRO A 293 -29.69 1.13 15.24
C PRO A 293 -30.91 0.20 15.06
N ASN A 294 -31.24 -0.16 13.82
CA ASN A 294 -32.19 -1.21 13.51
C ASN A 294 -31.60 -2.15 12.42
N PRO A 295 -31.33 -3.44 12.74
CA PRO A 295 -30.82 -4.42 11.77
C PRO A 295 -31.72 -4.59 10.54
N ASP A 296 -33.04 -4.51 10.74
CA ASP A 296 -34.03 -4.68 9.67
C ASP A 296 -34.10 -3.47 8.73
N ALA A 297 -33.51 -2.33 9.12
CA ALA A 297 -33.41 -1.13 8.31
C ALA A 297 -31.98 -0.87 7.78
N ALA A 298 -31.05 -1.81 7.96
CA ALA A 298 -29.69 -1.67 7.48
C ALA A 298 -29.66 -1.64 5.95
N ARG A 299 -28.99 -0.64 5.36
CA ARG A 299 -28.86 -0.54 3.90
C ARG A 299 -28.02 -1.73 3.39
N PRO A 300 -28.20 -2.18 2.13
CA PRO A 300 -27.41 -3.29 1.58
C PRO A 300 -25.89 -3.13 1.76
N GLN A 301 -25.36 -1.92 1.58
CA GLN A 301 -23.94 -1.61 1.81
C GLN A 301 -23.50 -1.83 3.28
N ASP A 302 -24.37 -1.52 4.25
CA ASP A 302 -24.07 -1.72 5.67
C ASP A 302 -24.09 -3.22 6.02
N GLN A 303 -24.96 -3.99 5.36
CA GLN A 303 -25.01 -5.46 5.49
C GLN A 303 -23.76 -6.11 4.88
N ALA A 304 -23.34 -5.67 3.69
CA ALA A 304 -22.10 -6.13 3.04
C ALA A 304 -20.88 -5.84 3.91
N ARG A 305 -20.74 -4.61 4.43
CA ARG A 305 -19.69 -4.25 5.39
C ARG A 305 -19.69 -5.14 6.63
N ALA A 306 -20.87 -5.35 7.24
CA ALA A 306 -20.99 -6.19 8.43
C ALA A 306 -20.63 -7.66 8.15
N ARG A 307 -20.96 -8.17 6.95
CA ARG A 307 -20.61 -9.53 6.52
C ARG A 307 -19.10 -9.70 6.44
N VAL A 308 -18.40 -8.77 5.79
CA VAL A 308 -16.93 -8.79 5.67
C VAL A 308 -16.26 -8.60 7.04
N ALA A 309 -16.77 -7.68 7.88
CA ALA A 309 -16.22 -7.45 9.21
C ALA A 309 -16.27 -8.70 10.10
N ARG A 310 -17.30 -9.55 9.96
CA ARG A 310 -17.42 -10.82 10.71
C ARG A 310 -16.32 -11.84 10.40
N CYS A 311 -15.63 -11.71 9.26
CA CYS A 311 -14.48 -12.56 8.96
C CYS A 311 -13.32 -12.35 9.96
N PHE A 312 -13.31 -11.23 10.68
CA PHE A 312 -12.30 -10.96 11.71
C PHE A 312 -12.23 -12.06 12.77
N ASP A 313 -13.36 -12.60 13.22
CA ASP A 313 -13.39 -13.62 14.27
C ASP A 313 -12.64 -14.89 13.84
N TRP A 314 -12.83 -15.30 12.58
CA TRP A 314 -12.13 -16.44 11.98
C TRP A 314 -10.62 -16.15 11.82
N ILE A 315 -10.26 -14.99 11.28
CA ILE A 315 -8.85 -14.59 11.09
C ILE A 315 -8.12 -14.54 12.44
N ALA A 316 -8.72 -13.89 13.44
CA ALA A 316 -8.13 -13.68 14.75
C ALA A 316 -7.92 -14.99 15.53
N ARG A 317 -8.84 -15.94 15.41
CA ARG A 317 -8.76 -17.22 16.14
C ARG A 317 -7.86 -18.24 15.47
N ASP A 318 -7.99 -18.38 14.15
CA ASP A 318 -7.42 -19.53 13.46
C ASP A 318 -6.06 -19.20 12.82
N HIS A 319 -5.75 -17.91 12.60
CA HIS A 319 -4.58 -17.51 11.81
C HIS A 319 -3.68 -16.48 12.47
N LEU A 320 -4.21 -15.62 13.34
CA LEU A 320 -3.42 -14.58 13.99
C LEU A 320 -2.63 -15.15 15.17
N THR A 321 -1.33 -15.32 15.00
CA THR A 321 -0.41 -15.80 16.06
C THR A 321 0.49 -14.69 16.59
N GLU A 322 0.64 -13.61 15.83
CA GLU A 322 1.41 -12.43 16.21
C GLU A 322 0.63 -11.15 15.90
N VAL A 323 0.73 -10.13 16.75
CA VAL A 323 0.30 -8.76 16.44
C VAL A 323 1.50 -7.98 15.93
N HIS A 324 1.38 -7.36 14.76
CA HIS A 324 2.37 -6.48 14.14
C HIS A 324 1.92 -5.03 14.28
N PRO A 325 2.32 -4.28 15.33
CA PRO A 325 1.67 -3.03 15.69
C PRO A 325 1.69 -1.97 14.59
N LEU A 326 2.77 -1.88 13.78
CA LEU A 326 2.81 -0.91 12.68
C LEU A 326 1.75 -1.15 11.60
N VAL A 327 1.39 -2.42 11.34
CA VAL A 327 0.31 -2.74 10.39
C VAL A 327 -1.02 -2.19 10.89
N TRP A 328 -1.30 -2.35 12.19
CA TRP A 328 -2.50 -1.82 12.83
C TRP A 328 -2.50 -0.29 12.96
N ALA A 329 -1.33 0.33 13.11
CA ALA A 329 -1.18 1.78 13.10
C ALA A 329 -1.49 2.39 11.71
N GLN A 330 -1.23 1.65 10.64
CA GLN A 330 -1.51 2.07 9.26
C GLN A 330 -2.95 1.82 8.82
N ALA A 331 -3.71 1.02 9.57
CA ALA A 331 -5.11 0.75 9.25
C ALA A 331 -5.94 2.05 9.26
N ALA A 332 -6.83 2.19 8.28
CA ALA A 332 -7.70 3.36 8.18
C ALA A 332 -8.68 3.41 9.37
N ASP A 333 -8.94 4.62 9.87
CA ASP A 333 -9.89 4.84 10.95
C ASP A 333 -11.33 4.48 10.52
N PRO A 334 -12.17 3.96 11.43
CA PRO A 334 -13.48 3.40 11.04
C PRO A 334 -14.51 4.44 10.57
N ASP A 335 -14.29 5.71 10.91
CA ASP A 335 -15.09 6.87 10.49
C ASP A 335 -14.57 7.50 9.18
N GLY A 336 -13.53 6.93 8.57
CA GLY A 336 -12.91 7.42 7.34
C GLY A 336 -12.11 8.72 7.53
N VAL A 337 -12.06 9.26 8.75
CA VAL A 337 -11.26 10.45 9.07
C VAL A 337 -9.88 9.97 9.48
N HIS A 338 -8.92 10.08 8.57
CA HIS A 338 -7.54 9.72 8.87
C HIS A 338 -7.02 10.62 10.00
N ARG A 339 -6.78 10.02 11.17
CA ARG A 339 -6.07 10.68 12.26
C ARG A 339 -4.63 10.16 12.24
N PRO A 340 -3.64 11.06 12.12
CA PRO A 340 -2.24 10.67 12.23
C PRO A 340 -2.03 9.89 13.52
N CYS A 341 -1.71 8.61 13.37
CA CYS A 341 -1.45 7.65 14.43
C CYS A 341 -0.04 7.13 14.16
N ASP A 342 0.95 7.90 14.58
CA ASP A 342 2.32 7.62 14.24
C ASP A 342 2.94 6.69 15.29
N GLY A 343 2.94 5.40 14.96
CA GLY A 343 3.84 4.44 15.55
C GLY A 343 3.19 3.25 16.28
N PRO A 344 4.05 2.37 16.82
CA PRO A 344 3.65 1.03 17.25
C PRO A 344 2.72 1.03 18.47
N LEU A 345 2.79 2.04 19.34
CA LEU A 345 1.92 2.11 20.52
C LEU A 345 0.44 2.26 20.14
N CYS A 346 0.14 3.18 19.23
CA CYS A 346 -1.23 3.39 18.76
C CYS A 346 -1.75 2.16 18.01
N GLY A 347 -0.92 1.53 17.18
CA GLY A 347 -1.28 0.28 16.51
C GLY A 347 -1.54 -0.89 17.46
N ARG A 348 -0.76 -0.99 18.55
CA ARG A 348 -1.01 -1.97 19.61
C ARG A 348 -2.37 -1.75 20.27
N ASP A 349 -2.72 -0.50 20.59
CA ASP A 349 -4.02 -0.18 21.19
C ASP A 349 -5.18 -0.52 20.26
N ARG A 350 -5.03 -0.25 18.95
CA ARG A 350 -6.01 -0.64 17.92
C ARG A 350 -6.19 -2.16 17.86
N ALA A 351 -5.11 -2.92 17.84
CA ALA A 351 -5.14 -4.38 17.84
C ALA A 351 -5.84 -4.93 19.08
N LEU A 352 -5.46 -4.46 20.27
CA LEU A 352 -6.06 -4.89 21.53
C LEU A 352 -7.55 -4.56 21.60
N THR A 353 -7.94 -3.37 21.13
CA THR A 353 -9.36 -2.96 21.10
C THR A 353 -10.19 -3.85 20.18
N ALA A 354 -9.65 -4.23 19.03
CA ALA A 354 -10.33 -5.14 18.11
C ALA A 354 -10.43 -6.56 18.70
N LEU A 355 -9.31 -7.11 19.20
CA LEU A 355 -9.26 -8.46 19.76
C LEU A 355 -10.15 -8.63 21.00
N ALA A 356 -10.33 -7.59 21.81
CA ALA A 356 -11.25 -7.61 22.95
C ALA A 356 -12.73 -7.78 22.57
N ARG A 357 -13.10 -7.62 21.29
CA ARG A 357 -14.48 -7.80 20.79
C ARG A 357 -14.76 -9.21 20.31
N VAL A 358 -13.74 -10.06 20.18
CA VAL A 358 -13.90 -11.44 19.70
C VAL A 358 -14.64 -12.24 20.79
N PRO A 359 -15.88 -12.71 20.54
CA PRO A 359 -16.75 -13.25 21.59
C PRO A 359 -16.36 -14.67 21.99
N ASP A 360 -15.97 -14.91 23.25
CA ASP A 360 -15.61 -16.24 23.78
C ASP A 360 -16.68 -17.32 23.48
N GLN A 361 -16.28 -18.55 23.09
CA GLN A 361 -17.23 -19.65 22.89
C GLN A 361 -17.63 -20.34 24.21
N SER A 362 -16.98 -19.99 25.32
CA SER A 362 -17.29 -20.54 26.65
C SER A 362 -18.38 -19.72 27.38
N ASN A 363 -19.54 -20.36 27.54
CA ASN A 363 -20.72 -19.79 28.20
C ASN A 363 -20.49 -19.57 29.71
N ASP A 364 -20.99 -18.44 30.25
CA ASP A 364 -21.16 -18.12 31.68
C ASP A 364 -19.93 -18.18 32.61
N ALA A 365 -19.02 -17.20 32.52
CA ALA A 365 -18.41 -16.55 33.69
C ALA A 365 -17.62 -15.31 33.26
N LEU A 366 -17.93 -14.15 33.84
CA LEU A 366 -17.01 -13.01 33.89
C LEU A 366 -15.64 -13.52 34.32
N HIS A 367 -14.56 -13.33 33.53
CA HIS A 367 -13.23 -12.91 34.01
C HIS A 367 -12.21 -12.62 32.87
N VAL A 368 -11.79 -11.36 32.82
CA VAL A 368 -10.43 -10.79 32.62
C VAL A 368 -9.50 -11.40 31.56
N LEU A 369 -9.27 -10.66 30.46
CA LEU A 369 -8.04 -10.72 29.66
C LEU A 369 -6.84 -10.55 30.59
N ASP A 370 -6.04 -11.60 30.80
CA ASP A 370 -4.83 -11.49 31.60
C ASP A 370 -3.72 -10.86 30.76
N TYR A 371 -3.55 -9.55 30.91
CA TYR A 371 -2.55 -8.77 30.18
C TYR A 371 -1.16 -9.03 30.76
N GLN A 372 -0.30 -9.67 29.97
CA GLN A 372 1.15 -9.54 30.13
C GLN A 372 1.70 -8.67 29.00
N PRO A 373 2.69 -7.79 29.25
CA PRO A 373 3.12 -6.76 28.30
C PRO A 373 3.62 -7.28 26.94
N ALA A 374 3.74 -8.59 26.73
CA ALA A 374 4.16 -9.22 25.47
C ALA A 374 3.20 -10.30 24.92
N ARG A 375 2.06 -10.60 25.57
CA ARG A 375 1.18 -11.73 25.21
C ARG A 375 -0.31 -11.40 25.40
N ILE A 376 -1.15 -11.90 24.49
CA ILE A 376 -2.60 -11.84 24.54
C ILE A 376 -3.12 -13.28 24.53
N THR A 377 -4.03 -13.63 25.43
CA THR A 377 -4.63 -14.97 25.47
C THR A 377 -6.08 -14.88 24.99
N LEU A 378 -6.42 -15.59 23.91
CA LEU A 378 -7.80 -15.80 23.48
C LEU A 378 -8.26 -17.18 23.95
N SER A 379 -9.33 -17.22 24.74
CA SER A 379 -9.98 -18.47 25.14
C SER A 379 -10.65 -19.12 23.92
N SER A 380 -10.44 -20.42 23.76
CA SER A 380 -11.00 -21.23 22.66
C SER A 380 -12.42 -21.70 22.93
#